data_AF-Q06DD1-F1
#
_entry.id   AF-Q06DD1-F1
#
_cell.length_a   1.000
_cell.length_b   1.000
_cell.length_c   1.000
_cell.angle_alpha   90.00
_cell.angle_beta   90.00
_cell.angle_gamma   90.00
#
_symmetry.space_group_name_H-M   'P 1'
#
loop_
_entity.id
_entity.type
_entity.pdbx_description
1 polymer ?
#
loop_
_entity_poly.entity_id
_entity_poly.type
_entity_poly.pdbx_seq_one_letter_code
_entity_poly.pdbx_strand_id
1 'polypeptide(L)' 'VDHPHGGGEGKSPIGRARPVTPWGKPALGVKTRNPNKYSNPYVLRRRK' A
#
# COMPACT_ATOMS: atom_id res chain seq x y z
N VAL A 1 -5.14 10.90 15.62
CA VAL A 1 -5.00 11.11 14.15
C VAL A 1 -4.87 9.73 13.56
N ASP A 2 -6.00 9.17 13.16
CA ASP A 2 -6.15 7.71 13.10
C ASP A 2 -5.96 7.18 11.67
N HIS A 3 -6.01 8.08 10.68
CA HIS A 3 -5.80 7.75 9.28
C HIS A 3 -5.12 8.91 8.52
N PRO A 4 -4.15 8.67 7.62
CA PRO A 4 -3.43 9.74 6.93
C PRO A 4 -4.21 10.50 5.85
N HIS A 5 -5.44 10.08 5.54
CA HIS A 5 -6.40 10.84 4.72
C HIS A 5 -7.51 11.48 5.56
N GLY A 6 -7.44 11.39 6.89
CA GLY A 6 -8.45 11.95 7.77
C GLY A 6 -8.33 13.49 7.84
N GLY A 7 -9.48 14.16 7.79
CA GLY A 7 -9.57 15.62 7.86
C GLY A 7 -10.20 16.25 6.61
N GLY A 8 -10.71 17.46 6.79
CA GLY A 8 -11.40 18.25 5.77
C GLY A 8 -12.92 18.34 6.01
N GLU A 9 -13.49 19.48 5.67
CA GLU A 9 -14.90 19.79 5.92
C GLU A 9 -15.77 19.09 4.86
N GLY A 10 -16.44 18.00 5.28
CA GLY A 10 -17.27 17.19 4.38
C GLY A 10 -16.48 16.14 3.58
N LYS A 11 -16.96 15.81 2.37
CA LYS A 11 -16.28 14.81 1.51
C LYS A 11 -14.98 15.39 0.99
N SER A 12 -13.87 14.89 1.51
CA SER A 12 -12.53 15.38 1.18
C SER A 12 -11.77 14.42 0.26
N PRO A 13 -11.02 14.93 -0.72
CA PRO A 13 -10.11 14.12 -1.51
C PRO A 13 -8.92 13.65 -0.66
N ILE A 14 -8.15 12.68 -1.15
CA ILE A 14 -7.02 12.06 -0.43
C ILE A 14 -5.93 13.06 0.00
N GLY A 15 -5.77 14.17 -0.72
CA GLY A 15 -4.81 15.24 -0.37
C GLY A 15 -3.33 14.83 -0.43
N ARG A 16 -3.03 13.66 -1.01
CA ARG A 16 -1.68 13.09 -1.17
C ARG A 16 -1.48 12.60 -2.59
N ALA A 17 -0.22 12.55 -3.05
CA ALA A 17 0.13 12.07 -4.38
C ALA A 17 -0.29 10.62 -4.66
N ARG A 18 -0.54 9.82 -3.61
CA ARG A 18 -1.01 8.43 -3.71
C ARG A 18 -1.84 8.06 -2.49
N PRO A 19 -2.79 7.12 -2.62
CA PRO A 19 -3.48 6.55 -1.47
C PRO A 19 -2.50 5.84 -0.55
N VAL A 20 -2.66 6.05 0.76
CA VAL A 20 -1.85 5.40 1.79
C VAL A 20 -2.71 4.59 2.75
N THR A 21 -2.08 3.60 3.36
CA THR A 21 -2.63 2.81 4.47
C THR A 21 -2.71 3.67 5.74
N PRO A 22 -3.42 3.22 6.79
CA PRO A 22 -3.47 3.92 8.08
C PRO A 22 -2.09 4.23 8.67
N TRP A 23 -1.08 3.42 8.34
CA TRP A 23 0.30 3.57 8.79
C TRP A 23 1.20 4.35 7.81
N GLY A 24 0.61 5.00 6.80
CA GLY A 24 1.34 5.88 5.88
C GLY A 24 2.09 5.20 4.73
N LYS A 25 2.00 3.87 4.58
CA LYS A 25 2.59 3.15 3.44
C LYS A 25 1.71 3.29 2.19
N PRO A 26 2.25 3.27 0.97
CA PRO A 26 1.45 3.25 -0.25
C PRO A 26 0.45 2.08 -0.26
N ALA A 27 -0.80 2.35 -0.59
CA ALA A 27 -1.84 1.31 -0.64
C ALA A 27 -1.92 0.59 -2.00
N LEU A 28 -1.45 1.22 -3.08
CA LEU A 28 -1.55 0.70 -4.44
C LEU A 28 -0.17 0.56 -5.11
N GLY A 29 -0.03 -0.43 -5.98
CA GLY A 29 1.12 -0.60 -6.88
C GLY A 29 2.43 -1.10 -6.25
N VAL A 30 2.48 -1.28 -4.92
CA VAL A 30 3.70 -1.70 -4.22
C VAL A 30 3.69 -3.20 -3.97
N LYS A 31 4.72 -3.90 -4.46
CA LYS A 31 4.98 -5.31 -4.13
C LYS A 31 5.48 -5.40 -2.70
N THR A 32 4.72 -6.09 -1.85
CA THR A 32 5.06 -6.28 -0.42
C THR A 32 5.82 -7.57 -0.14
N ARG A 33 5.97 -8.47 -1.12
CA ARG A 33 6.72 -9.72 -0.96
C ARG A 33 8.22 -9.43 -0.81
N ASN A 34 8.83 -10.00 0.24
CA ASN A 34 10.27 -9.93 0.45
C ASN A 34 11.03 -10.57 -0.74
N PRO A 35 11.99 -9.85 -1.36
CA PRO A 35 12.76 -10.33 -2.51
C PRO A 35 13.64 -11.54 -2.21
N ASN A 36 13.99 -11.81 -0.95
CA ASN A 36 14.91 -12.91 -0.56
C ASN A 36 14.20 -14.01 0.24
N LYS A 37 12.89 -14.18 0.08
CA LYS A 37 12.15 -15.24 0.78
C LYS A 37 12.64 -16.62 0.33
N TYR A 38 12.89 -17.53 1.28
CA TYR A 38 13.34 -18.90 1.03
C TYR A 38 12.48 -19.67 0.03
N SER A 39 11.20 -19.32 -0.10
CA SER A 39 10.27 -19.99 -1.01
C SER A 39 10.32 -19.47 -2.44
N ASN A 40 11.13 -18.45 -2.75
CA ASN A 40 11.27 -17.92 -4.12
C ASN A 40 11.66 -18.97 -5.17
N PRO A 41 12.59 -19.92 -4.91
CA PRO A 41 12.93 -20.97 -5.86
C PRO A 41 11.76 -21.90 -6.21
N TYR A 42 10.79 -22.03 -5.30
CA TYR A 42 9.62 -22.88 -5.50
C TYR A 42 8.45 -22.16 -6.22
N VAL A 43 8.59 -20.87 -6.56
CA VAL A 43 7.55 -20.10 -7.27
C VAL A 43 7.79 -20.13 -8.78
N LEU A 44 7.03 -20.95 -9.50
CA LEU A 44 7.15 -21.06 -10.97
C LEU A 44 6.62 -19.83 -11.73
N ARG A 45 5.50 -19.24 -11.29
CA ARG A 45 4.89 -18.06 -11.94
C ARG A 45 4.17 -17.18 -10.93
N ARG A 46 4.28 -15.86 -11.09
CA ARG A 46 3.51 -14.89 -10.28
C ARG A 46 2.11 -14.72 -10.86
N ARG A 47 1.11 -14.60 -9.99
CA ARG A 47 -0.24 -14.16 -10.36
C ARG A 47 -0.18 -12.65 -10.66
N LYS A 48 -0.92 -12.20 -11.68
CA LYS A 48 -1.14 -10.75 -11.89
C LYS A 48 -1.94 -10.20 -10.73
#